data_AF-Q4TFJ0-F1
#
_entry.id   AF-Q4TFJ0-F1
#
_cell.length_a   1.000
_cell.length_b   1.000
_cell.length_c   1.000
_cell.angle_alpha   90.00
_cell.angle_beta   90.00
_cell.angle_gamma   90.00
#
_symmetry.space_group_name_H-M   'P 1'
#
loop_
_entity.id
_entity.type
_entity.pdbx_description
1 polymer ?
#
loop_
_entity_poly.entity_id
_entity_poly.type
_entity_poly.pdbx_seq_one_letter_code
_entity_poly.pdbx_strand_id
1 'polypeptide(L)' 'CLEIAEEFRSQEIDGQALLLLKEDHLMATMNIKVGPALKILAQISSLKDS' A
#
# COMPACT_ATOMS: atom_id res chain seq x y z
N CYS A 1 -7.86 -4.64 8.15
CA CYS A 1 -6.52 -4.09 7.88
C CYS A 1 -5.38 -4.99 8.36
N LEU A 2 -5.58 -5.94 9.29
CA LEU A 2 -4.49 -6.79 9.80
C LEU A 2 -3.79 -7.59 8.69
N GLU A 3 -4.53 -8.25 7.82
CA GLU A 3 -3.98 -9.03 6.68
C GLU A 3 -3.13 -8.18 5.73
N ILE A 4 -3.58 -6.96 5.39
CA ILE A 4 -2.82 -6.04 4.53
C ILE A 4 -1.55 -5.54 5.24
N ALA A 5 -1.62 -5.30 6.55
CA ALA A 5 -0.46 -4.88 7.34
C ALA A 5 0.58 -6.01 7.48
N GLU A 6 0.13 -7.26 7.58
CA GLU A 6 1.00 -8.43 7.54
C GLU A 6 1.67 -8.59 6.17
N GLU A 7 0.92 -8.38 5.07
CA GLU A 7 1.49 -8.39 3.72
C GLU A 7 2.58 -7.31 3.56
N PHE A 8 2.32 -6.08 4.02
CA PHE A 8 3.31 -5.00 3.95
C PHE A 8 4.57 -5.34 4.74
N ARG A 9 4.42 -6.00 5.90
CA ARG A 9 5.55 -6.47 6.71
C ARG A 9 6.31 -7.61 6.03
N SER A 10 5.59 -8.53 5.39
CA SER A 10 6.18 -9.65 4.63
C SER A 10 7.00 -9.17 3.42
N GLN A 11 6.56 -8.07 2.79
CA GLN A 11 7.29 -7.40 1.71
C GLN A 11 8.35 -6.41 2.21
N GLU A 12 8.60 -6.34 3.52
CA GLU A 12 9.56 -5.43 4.16
C GLU A 12 9.35 -3.95 3.79
N ILE A 13 8.09 -3.53 3.61
CA ILE A 13 7.74 -2.15 3.25
C ILE A 13 7.97 -1.25 4.47
N ASP A 14 9.03 -0.45 4.41
CA ASP A 14 9.32 0.62 5.37
C ASP A 14 8.60 1.94 5.01
N GLY A 15 8.84 2.99 5.80
CA GLY A 15 8.20 4.29 5.59
C GLY A 15 8.57 4.96 4.26
N GLN A 16 9.78 4.71 3.72
CA GLN A 16 10.20 5.29 2.44
C GLN A 16 9.59 4.51 1.26
N ALA A 17 9.65 3.18 1.32
CA ALA A 17 9.04 2.29 0.34
C ALA A 17 7.52 2.48 0.26
N LEU A 18 6.86 2.71 1.40
CA LEU A 18 5.43 3.00 1.49
C LEU A 18 5.04 4.18 0.60
N LEU A 19 5.85 5.25 0.59
CA LEU A 19 5.61 6.44 -0.23
C LEU A 19 5.87 6.20 -1.72
N LEU A 20 6.53 5.10 -2.10
CA LEU A 20 6.78 4.74 -3.50
C LEU A 20 5.75 3.75 -4.05
N LEU A 21 4.80 3.30 -3.23
CA LEU A 21 3.76 2.38 -3.67
C LEU A 21 2.87 2.99 -4.77
N LYS A 22 2.54 2.13 -5.73
CA LYS A 22 1.66 2.40 -6.87
C LYS A 22 0.57 1.33 -6.90
N GLU A 23 -0.47 1.57 -7.69
CA GLU A 23 -1.60 0.65 -7.86
C GLU A 23 -1.17 -0.76 -8.23
N ASP A 24 -0.23 -0.89 -9.17
CA ASP A 24 0.30 -2.19 -9.60
C ASP A 24 0.99 -2.97 -8.47
N HIS A 25 1.69 -2.31 -7.54
CA HIS A 25 2.32 -3.01 -6.40
C HIS A 25 1.26 -3.60 -5.47
N LEU A 26 0.16 -2.89 -5.24
CA LEU A 26 -0.93 -3.37 -4.39
C LEU A 26 -1.69 -4.50 -5.09
N MET A 27 -2.04 -4.31 -6.36
CA MET A 27 -2.93 -5.23 -7.08
C MET A 27 -2.22 -6.44 -7.65
N ALA A 28 -1.06 -6.26 -8.29
CA ALA A 28 -0.35 -7.35 -8.96
C ALA A 28 0.61 -8.07 -8.00
N THR A 29 1.37 -7.34 -7.18
CA THR A 29 2.35 -7.96 -6.27
C THR A 29 1.71 -8.47 -4.99
N MET A 30 0.85 -7.68 -4.36
CA MET A 30 0.22 -8.01 -3.08
C MET A 30 -1.20 -8.59 -3.20
N ASN A 31 -1.68 -8.81 -4.43
CA ASN A 31 -3.01 -9.38 -4.72
C ASN A 31 -4.18 -8.65 -4.01
N ILE A 32 -4.02 -7.35 -3.75
CA ILE A 32 -5.03 -6.52 -3.11
C ILE A 32 -6.06 -6.10 -4.16
N LYS A 33 -7.34 -6.29 -3.87
CA LYS A 33 -8.43 -5.90 -4.79
C LYS A 33 -8.45 -4.37 -5.01
N VAL A 34 -8.94 -3.96 -6.19
CA VAL A 34 -9.09 -2.55 -6.61
C VAL A 34 -9.66 -1.65 -5.51
N GLY A 35 -10.79 -2.04 -4.91
CA GLY A 35 -11.47 -1.20 -3.91
C GLY A 35 -10.57 -0.83 -2.72
N PRO A 36 -10.00 -1.81 -1.99
CA PRO A 36 -9.00 -1.56 -0.96
C PRO A 36 -7.74 -0.86 -1.46
N ALA A 37 -7.21 -1.22 -2.64
CA ALA A 37 -6.00 -0.61 -3.20
C ALA A 37 -6.15 0.92 -3.40
N LEU A 38 -7.28 1.35 -3.98
CA LEU A 38 -7.59 2.77 -4.16
C LEU A 38 -7.67 3.54 -2.83
N LYS A 39 -8.26 2.92 -1.79
CA LYS A 39 -8.33 3.53 -0.45
C LYS A 39 -6.95 3.70 0.17
N ILE A 40 -6.08 2.71 0.03
CA ILE A 40 -4.70 2.75 0.54
C ILE A 40 -3.91 3.85 -0.18
N LEU A 41 -3.97 3.92 -1.51
CA LEU A 41 -3.29 4.95 -2.29
C LEU A 41 -3.76 6.36 -1.91
N ALA A 42 -5.06 6.56 -1.68
CA ALA A 42 -5.59 7.83 -1.23
C ALA A 42 -4.98 8.25 0.14
N GLN A 43 -4.82 7.31 1.06
CA GLN A 43 -4.16 7.58 2.35
C GLN A 43 -2.66 7.86 2.19
N ILE A 44 -1.95 7.11 1.34
CA ILE A 44 -0.53 7.34 1.06
C ILE A 44 -0.33 8.73 0.43
N SER A 45 -1.18 9.15 -0.50
CA SER A 45 -1.13 10.50 -1.08
C SER A 45 -1.33 11.57 -0.02
N SER A 46 -2.32 11.42 0.88
CA SER A 46 -2.53 12.36 1.99
C SER A 46 -1.31 12.49 2.92
N LEU A 47 -0.54 11.40 3.10
CA LEU A 47 0.68 11.42 3.92
C LEU A 47 1.85 12.13 3.23
N LYS A 48 1.92 12.11 1.89
CA LYS A 48 2.96 12.81 1.12
C LYS A 48 2.79 14.32 1.14
N ASP A 49 1.54 14.77 1.24
CA ASP A 49 1.17 16.18 1.23
C ASP A 49 1.25 16.81 2.64
N SER A 50 1.66 16.03 3.66
CA SER A 50 1.87 16.46 5.05
C SER A 50 3.33 16.78 5.33
#